data_AF-A0A8C9P5J2-F1
#
_entry.id   AF-A0A8C9P5J2-F1
#
_cell.length_a   1.000
_cell.length_b   1.000
_cell.length_c   1.000
_cell.angle_alpha   90.00
_cell.angle_beta   90.00
_cell.angle_gamma   90.00
#
_symmetry.space_group_name_H-M   'P 1'
#
loop_
_entity.id
_entity.type
_entity.pdbx_description
1 polymer ?
#
loop_
_entity_poly.entity_id
_entity_poly.type
_entity_poly.pdbx_seq_one_letter_code
_entity_poly.pdbx_strand_id
1 'polypeptide(L)'
;MSLCYNGRLGRGLPAAWAAGLRAVFALSFSSASHAEFDAVVGYLEDIILDDEFQLLQRNFMDKYYQEFEDTEENKLIYTPIFNEYISLVEKYIEEQLLERIPGFNMNNLRH
;
A
#
# COMPACT_ATOMS: atom_id res chain seq x y z
N MET A 1 -23.82 -30.12 4.65
CA MET A 1 -23.18 -29.79 3.36
C MET A 1 -22.67 -28.36 3.47
N SER A 2 -21.50 -28.07 4.05
CA SER A 2 -20.12 -28.35 3.61
C SER A 2 -19.84 -27.93 2.17
N LEU A 3 -19.19 -26.77 2.01
CA LEU A 3 -17.90 -26.55 1.34
C LEU A 3 -17.24 -25.38 2.10
N CYS A 4 -16.37 -25.63 3.07
CA CYS A 4 -14.91 -25.73 2.91
C CYS A 4 -14.30 -24.54 2.15
N TYR A 5 -13.91 -23.49 2.87
CA TYR A 5 -12.73 -22.69 2.52
C TYR A 5 -11.78 -22.72 3.73
N ASN A 6 -11.01 -23.80 3.81
CA ASN A 6 -9.83 -23.87 4.66
C ASN A 6 -8.65 -23.42 3.80
N GLY A 7 -8.25 -22.16 3.98
CA GLY A 7 -7.06 -21.55 3.40
C GLY A 7 -6.39 -20.71 4.47
N ARG A 8 -5.69 -21.41 5.37
CA ARG A 8 -4.89 -20.92 6.50
C ARG A 8 -4.04 -19.68 6.14
N LEU A 9 -4.44 -18.49 6.58
CA LEU A 9 -3.56 -17.33 6.77
C LEU A 9 -3.59 -16.91 8.25
N GLY A 10 -2.39 -16.69 8.79
CA GLY A 10 -2.08 -16.73 10.21
C GLY A 10 -2.65 -15.57 11.03
N ARG A 11 -2.99 -15.92 12.27
CA ARG A 11 -2.99 -15.13 13.50
C ARG A 11 -2.91 -13.58 13.38
N GLY A 12 -4.00 -12.94 13.81
CA GLY A 12 -3.92 -12.04 14.97
C GLY A 12 -3.93 -10.53 14.72
N LEU A 13 -5.07 -9.97 14.30
CA LEU A 13 -5.40 -8.58 14.64
C LEU A 13 -6.36 -8.58 15.85
N PRO A 14 -6.06 -7.88 16.96
CA PRO A 14 -6.97 -7.78 18.09
C PRO A 14 -8.31 -7.16 17.65
N ALA A 15 -9.44 -7.62 18.22
CA ALA A 15 -10.76 -7.10 17.86
C ALA A 15 -10.89 -5.56 18.02
N ALA A 16 -10.11 -4.98 18.94
CA ALA A 16 -9.99 -3.53 19.12
C ALA A 16 -9.33 -2.81 17.93
N TRP A 17 -8.37 -3.46 17.25
CA TRP A 17 -7.71 -2.91 16.06
C TRP A 17 -8.63 -2.98 14.84
N ALA A 18 -9.42 -4.03 14.71
CA ALA A 18 -10.45 -4.13 13.67
C ALA A 18 -11.60 -3.11 13.87
N ALA A 19 -12.00 -2.85 15.11
CA ALA A 19 -13.00 -1.83 15.42
C ALA A 19 -12.48 -0.40 15.20
N GLY A 20 -11.21 -0.14 15.54
CA GLY A 20 -10.55 1.13 15.26
C GLY A 20 -10.46 1.42 13.76
N LEU A 21 -10.07 0.42 12.96
CA LEU A 21 -10.02 0.55 11.50
C LEU A 21 -11.40 0.85 10.91
N ARG A 22 -12.46 0.18 11.40
CA ARG A 22 -13.86 0.45 10.98
C ARG A 22 -14.36 1.84 11.40
N ALA A 23 -13.98 2.33 12.57
CA ALA A 23 -14.38 3.66 13.06
C ALA A 23 -13.66 4.79 12.32
N VAL A 24 -12.37 4.61 12.00
CA VAL A 24 -11.61 5.53 11.14
C VAL A 24 -12.23 5.59 9.75
N PHE A 25 -12.61 4.44 9.17
CA PHE A 25 -13.33 4.40 7.89
C PHE A 25 -14.68 5.12 7.91
N ALA A 26 -15.46 4.95 8.98
CA ALA A 26 -16.80 5.53 9.07
C ALA A 26 -16.81 7.06 9.32
N LEU A 27 -15.78 7.60 9.99
CA LEU A 27 -15.63 9.04 10.22
C LEU A 27 -15.22 9.81 8.96
N SER A 28 -14.63 9.14 7.97
CA SER A 28 -14.17 9.75 6.72
C SER A 28 -15.29 10.04 5.69
N PHE A 29 -16.56 9.69 5.95
CA PHE A 29 -17.59 9.59 4.90
C PHE A 29 -18.45 10.85 4.61
N SER A 30 -18.14 12.05 5.14
CA SER A 30 -19.14 13.15 5.22
C SER A 30 -18.99 14.34 4.25
N SER A 31 -18.32 14.25 3.10
CA SER A 31 -18.22 15.39 2.14
C SER A 31 -18.13 14.92 0.68
N ALA A 32 -18.58 15.75 -0.28
CA ALA A 32 -18.39 15.50 -1.71
C ALA A 32 -16.90 15.42 -2.12
N SER A 33 -16.00 16.07 -1.37
CA SER A 33 -14.54 15.90 -1.49
C SER A 33 -14.06 14.55 -0.96
N HIS A 34 -14.81 13.92 -0.05
CA HIS A 34 -14.51 12.56 0.41
C HIS A 34 -14.86 11.52 -0.64
N ALA A 35 -15.87 11.72 -1.50
CA ALA A 35 -16.20 10.74 -2.53
C ALA A 35 -15.07 10.54 -3.56
N GLU A 36 -14.37 11.61 -3.97
CA GLU A 36 -13.20 11.51 -4.85
C GLU A 36 -12.01 10.87 -4.13
N PHE A 37 -11.78 11.25 -2.87
CA PHE A 37 -10.76 10.64 -2.03
C PHE A 37 -11.01 9.13 -1.80
N ASP A 38 -12.24 8.75 -1.44
CA ASP A 38 -12.65 7.37 -1.21
C ASP A 38 -12.51 6.54 -2.49
N ALA A 39 -12.82 7.12 -3.66
CA ALA A 39 -12.60 6.46 -4.94
C ALA A 39 -11.11 6.20 -5.22
N VAL A 40 -10.27 7.20 -4.97
CA VAL A 40 -8.81 7.07 -5.09
C VAL A 40 -8.27 6.02 -4.11
N VAL A 41 -8.72 6.03 -2.85
CA VAL A 41 -8.31 5.04 -1.85
C VAL A 41 -8.73 3.64 -2.29
N GLY A 42 -9.92 3.48 -2.86
CA GLY A 42 -10.34 2.21 -3.46
C GLY A 42 -9.40 1.74 -4.57
N TYR A 43 -9.01 2.62 -5.49
CA TYR A 43 -8.04 2.28 -6.52
C TYR A 43 -6.64 1.96 -5.95
N LEU A 44 -6.22 2.66 -4.89
CA LEU A 44 -4.97 2.36 -4.20
C LEU A 44 -5.00 0.98 -3.54
N GLU A 45 -6.12 0.61 -2.90
CA GLU A 45 -6.30 -0.72 -2.33
C GLU A 45 -6.19 -1.80 -3.41
N ASP A 46 -6.85 -1.61 -4.56
CA ASP A 46 -6.76 -2.52 -5.70
C ASP A 46 -5.32 -2.62 -6.23
N ILE A 47 -4.62 -1.50 -6.39
CA ILE A 47 -3.24 -1.46 -6.88
C ILE A 47 -2.28 -2.17 -5.92
N ILE A 48 -2.41 -1.97 -4.61
CA ILE A 48 -1.50 -2.56 -3.61
C ILE A 48 -1.72 -4.07 -3.48
N LEU A 49 -2.97 -4.53 -3.64
CA LEU A 49 -3.32 -5.94 -3.61
C LEU A 49 -3.01 -6.67 -4.92
N ASP A 50 -2.69 -5.94 -5.99
CA ASP A 50 -2.41 -6.51 -7.31
C ASP A 50 -1.09 -7.29 -7.36
N ASP A 51 -1.10 -8.41 -8.10
CA ASP A 51 0.05 -9.30 -8.24
C ASP A 51 1.25 -8.61 -8.90
N GLU A 52 1.03 -7.63 -9.78
CA GLU A 52 2.08 -6.87 -10.44
C GLU A 52 2.80 -5.95 -9.45
N PHE A 53 2.07 -5.30 -8.54
CA PHE A 53 2.68 -4.51 -7.48
C PHE A 53 3.49 -5.39 -6.53
N GLN A 54 2.95 -6.55 -6.15
CA GLN A 54 3.68 -7.53 -5.33
C GLN A 54 4.94 -8.06 -6.04
N LEU A 55 4.90 -8.23 -7.37
CA LEU A 55 6.06 -8.60 -8.16
C LEU A 55 7.11 -7.48 -8.19
N LEU A 56 6.68 -6.23 -8.38
CA LEU A 56 7.57 -5.06 -8.32
C LEU A 56 8.28 -4.96 -6.96
N GLN A 57 7.55 -5.16 -5.86
CA GLN A 57 8.14 -5.19 -4.52
C GLN A 57 9.16 -6.33 -4.38
N ARG A 58 8.79 -7.56 -4.79
CA ARG A 58 9.70 -8.71 -4.73
C ARG A 58 10.97 -8.48 -5.54
N ASN A 59 10.86 -7.99 -6.77
CA ASN A 59 12.01 -7.71 -7.63
C ASN A 59 12.94 -6.67 -7.01
N PHE A 60 12.39 -5.65 -6.35
CA PHE A 60 13.19 -4.66 -5.63
C PHE A 60 13.89 -5.28 -4.41
N MET A 61 13.19 -6.11 -3.63
CA MET A 61 13.79 -6.80 -2.48
C MET A 61 14.89 -7.76 -2.91
N ASP A 62 14.70 -8.53 -3.99
CA ASP A 62 15.69 -9.46 -4.53
C ASP A 62 16.98 -8.75 -4.97
N LYS A 63 16.92 -7.46 -5.32
CA LYS A 63 18.09 -6.65 -5.66
C LYS A 63 18.92 -6.25 -4.44
N TYR A 64 18.28 -6.00 -3.29
CA TYR A 64 18.92 -5.39 -2.11
C TYR A 64 18.90 -6.25 -0.85
N TYR A 65 18.34 -7.46 -0.87
CA TYR A 65 18.17 -8.29 0.33
C TYR A 65 19.50 -8.57 1.07
N GLN A 66 20.63 -8.63 0.37
CA GLN A 66 21.94 -8.86 0.96
C GLN A 66 22.48 -7.65 1.73
N GLU A 67 21.98 -6.45 1.43
CA GLU A 67 22.40 -5.23 2.12
C GLU A 67 21.77 -5.14 3.51
N PHE A 68 20.59 -5.72 3.70
CA PHE A 68 19.87 -5.69 4.98
C PHE A 68 20.39 -6.74 5.95
N GLU A 69 20.94 -6.27 7.06
CA GLU A 69 21.38 -7.08 8.19
C GLU A 69 20.41 -6.97 9.37
N ASP A 70 20.19 -8.07 10.08
CA ASP A 70 19.37 -8.15 11.29
C ASP A 70 20.20 -7.73 12.53
N THR A 71 20.66 -6.48 12.52
CA THR A 71 21.41 -5.85 13.62
C THR A 71 20.74 -4.54 14.02
N GLU A 72 21.00 -4.07 15.25
CA GLU A 72 20.42 -2.79 15.73
C GLU A 72 21.01 -1.55 15.02
N GLU A 73 22.14 -1.69 14.32
CA GLU A 73 22.82 -0.57 13.64
C GLU A 73 22.39 -0.46 12.17
N ASN A 74 21.85 0.69 11.79
CA ASN A 74 21.49 0.97 10.40
C ASN A 74 22.72 1.31 9.56
N LYS A 75 22.86 0.64 8.41
CA LYS A 75 23.88 0.99 7.42
C LYS A 75 23.52 2.32 6.74
N LEU A 76 24.53 3.13 6.43
CA LEU A 76 24.35 4.38 5.68
C LEU A 76 23.71 4.16 4.29
N ILE A 77 23.86 2.96 3.72
CA ILE A 77 23.28 2.59 2.43
C ILE A 77 21.76 2.36 2.48
N TYR A 78 21.15 2.23 3.66
CA TYR A 78 19.70 2.07 3.77
C TYR A 78 18.95 3.31 3.29
N THR A 79 19.48 4.51 3.54
CA THR A 79 18.87 5.77 3.08
C THR A 79 18.71 5.86 1.56
N PRO A 80 19.77 5.66 0.74
CA PRO A 80 19.62 5.68 -0.71
C PRO A 80 18.74 4.54 -1.23
N ILE A 81 18.79 3.34 -0.61
CA ILE A 81 17.89 2.23 -0.98
C ILE A 81 16.42 2.59 -0.70
N PHE A 82 16.14 3.18 0.47
CA PHE A 82 14.80 3.62 0.83
C PHE A 82 14.28 4.70 -0.14
N ASN A 83 15.10 5.69 -0.49
CA ASN A 83 14.71 6.72 -1.44
C ASN A 83 14.44 6.17 -2.84
N GLU A 84 15.24 5.19 -3.29
CA GLU A 84 15.00 4.47 -4.55
C GLU A 84 13.66 3.72 -4.50
N TYR A 85 13.37 3.02 -3.39
CA TYR A 85 12.12 2.31 -3.19
C TYR A 85 10.90 3.25 -3.23
N ILE A 86 10.94 4.36 -2.49
CA ILE A 86 9.88 5.36 -2.48
C ILE A 86 9.66 5.91 -3.89
N SER A 87 10.75 6.25 -4.60
CA SER A 87 10.64 6.78 -5.97
C SER A 87 10.03 5.77 -6.94
N LEU A 88 10.38 4.48 -6.80
CA LEU A 88 9.83 3.40 -7.61
C LEU A 88 8.33 3.21 -7.35
N VAL A 89 7.94 3.13 -6.08
CA VAL A 89 6.55 2.90 -5.68
C VAL A 89 5.67 4.11 -6.00
N GLU A 90 6.10 5.33 -5.68
CA GLU A 90 5.35 6.55 -6.01
C GLU A 90 5.09 6.63 -7.51
N LYS A 91 6.13 6.41 -8.33
CA LYS A 91 6.00 6.45 -9.78
C LYS A 91 5.01 5.40 -10.30
N TYR A 92 5.11 4.16 -9.83
CA TYR A 92 4.21 3.08 -10.25
C TYR A 92 2.75 3.39 -9.87
N ILE A 93 2.50 3.86 -8.65
CA ILE A 93 1.16 4.21 -8.20
C ILE A 93 0.60 5.37 -9.01
N GLU A 94 1.40 6.40 -9.28
CA GLU A 94 0.97 7.55 -10.10
C GLU A 94 0.60 7.12 -11.52
N GLU A 95 1.41 6.27 -12.16
CA GLU A 95 1.12 5.71 -13.49
C GLU A 95 -0.19 4.91 -13.47
N GLN A 96 -0.38 4.01 -12.50
CA GLN A 96 -1.60 3.21 -12.36
C GLN A 96 -2.86 4.05 -12.10
N LEU A 97 -2.74 5.14 -11.36
CA LEU A 97 -3.86 6.06 -11.09
C LEU A 97 -4.17 6.96 -12.29
N LEU A 98 -3.15 7.39 -13.05
CA LEU A 98 -3.33 8.16 -14.29
C LEU A 98 -4.07 7.35 -15.37
N GLU A 99 -3.82 6.05 -15.46
CA GLU A 99 -4.55 5.17 -16.37
C GLU A 99 -6.04 5.05 -16.03
N ARG A 100 -6.38 5.10 -14.73
CA ARG A 100 -7.76 4.98 -14.24
C ARG A 100 -8.49 6.33 -14.19
N ILE A 101 -7.77 7.41 -13.91
CA ILE A 101 -8.28 8.77 -13.76
C ILE A 101 -7.47 9.71 -14.67
N PRO A 102 -7.96 10.01 -15.88
CA PRO A 102 -7.26 10.92 -16.80
C PRO A 102 -7.09 12.31 -16.20
N GLY A 103 -5.85 12.81 -16.19
CA GLY A 103 -5.53 14.11 -15.60
C GLY A 103 -5.40 14.12 -14.08
N PHE A 104 -5.35 12.95 -13.45
CA PHE A 104 -5.01 12.81 -12.04
C PHE A 104 -3.64 13.43 -11.73
N ASN A 105 -3.51 14.04 -10.55
CA ASN A 105 -2.26 14.61 -10.07
C ASN A 105 -2.08 14.20 -8.61
N MET A 106 -1.00 13.46 -8.32
CA MET A 106 -0.75 12.96 -6.98
C MET A 106 -0.57 14.09 -5.95
N ASN A 107 -0.16 15.29 -6.36
CA ASN A 107 -0.04 16.44 -5.46
C ASN A 107 -1.39 16.93 -4.93
N ASN A 108 -2.49 16.67 -5.66
CA ASN A 108 -3.83 17.04 -5.20
C ASN A 108 -4.25 16.24 -3.95
N LEU A 109 -3.65 15.08 -3.71
CA LEU A 109 -3.89 14.24 -2.52
C LEU A 109 -2.93 14.52 -1.37
N ARG A 110 -1.83 15.25 -1.60
CA ARG A 110 -0.77 15.47 -0.60
C ARG A 110 -1.03 16.70 0.29
N HIS A 111 -2.15 17.41 0.09
CA HIS A 111 -2.50 18.66 0.80
C HIS A 111 -3.56 18.48 1.89
#